data_AF-A0A938SBM9-F1
#
_entry.id   AF-A0A938SBM9-F1
#
_cell.length_a   1.000
_cell.length_b   1.000
_cell.length_c   1.000
_cell.angle_alpha   90.00
_cell.angle_beta   90.00
_cell.angle_gamma   90.00
#
_symmetry.space_group_name_H-M   'P 1'
#
loop_
_entity.id
_entity.type
_entity.pdbx_description
1 polymer ?
#
loop_
_entity_poly.entity_id
_entity_poly.type
_entity_poly.pdbx_seq_one_letter_code
_entity_poly.pdbx_strand_id
1 'polypeptide(L)'
;MGRLVGSNRPGLVVKKLDGWTSLYSAAMQLPPSLMRAIARDAGVHLWLDSDDAVYADSQFVGIHAATDGEKRLNLPRACQVLDAVSGKPVTANGKAVTLPMKRAETALLSLQ
;
A
#
# COMPACT_ATOMS: atom_id res chain seq x y z
N MET A 1 -8.69 21.09 4.08
CA MET A 1 -8.26 21.68 2.79
C MET A 1 -6.83 22.12 2.89
N GLY A 2 -5.96 21.69 1.97
CA GLY A 2 -4.61 22.24 1.83
C GLY A 2 -4.65 23.55 1.06
N ARG A 3 -3.75 24.50 1.36
CA ARG A 3 -3.67 25.81 0.68
C ARG A 3 -2.31 26.01 0.02
N LEU A 4 -2.30 26.72 -1.10
CA LEU A 4 -1.07 27.10 -1.79
C LEU A 4 -0.35 28.22 -1.01
N VAL A 5 0.96 28.04 -0.81
CA VAL A 5 1.83 29.08 -0.25
C VAL A 5 1.84 30.29 -1.19
N GLY A 6 1.78 31.50 -0.64
CA GLY A 6 1.83 32.76 -1.40
C GLY A 6 0.51 33.24 -2.00
N SER A 7 -0.43 32.34 -2.34
CA SER A 7 -1.75 32.75 -2.90
C SER A 7 -2.94 32.48 -1.97
N ASN A 8 -2.77 31.65 -0.93
CA ASN A 8 -3.83 31.22 0.00
C ASN A 8 -5.04 30.51 -0.67
N ARG A 9 -4.94 30.24 -1.98
CA ARG A 9 -5.94 29.51 -2.76
C ARG A 9 -5.96 28.03 -2.37
N PRO A 10 -7.10 27.34 -2.54
CA PRO A 10 -7.17 25.90 -2.29
C PRO A 10 -6.17 25.13 -3.16
N GLY A 11 -5.33 24.31 -2.54
CA GLY A 11 -4.33 23.45 -3.20
C GLY A 11 -4.65 21.96 -3.12
N LEU A 12 -5.48 21.53 -2.16
CA LEU A 12 -6.06 20.19 -2.11
C LEU A 12 -7.53 20.29 -1.74
N VAL A 13 -8.40 19.84 -2.65
CA VAL A 13 -9.86 19.96 -2.56
C VAL A 13 -10.50 18.60 -2.76
N VAL A 14 -11.51 18.29 -1.94
CA VAL A 14 -12.32 17.07 -2.04
C VAL A 14 -13.76 17.50 -2.26
N LYS A 15 -14.42 16.94 -3.27
CA LYS A 15 -15.83 17.17 -3.58
C LYS A 15 -16.56 15.83 -3.68
N LYS A 16 -17.50 15.60 -2.78
CA LYS A 16 -18.42 14.46 -2.87
C LYS A 16 -19.46 14.73 -3.95
N LEU A 17 -19.69 13.75 -4.80
CA LEU A 17 -20.65 13.75 -5.90
C LEU A 17 -21.50 12.48 -5.80
N ASP A 18 -22.53 12.37 -6.63
CA ASP A 18 -23.42 11.22 -6.59
C ASP A 18 -22.67 9.94 -7.03
N GLY A 19 -22.46 9.02 -6.11
CA GLY A 19 -21.75 7.76 -6.33
C GLY A 19 -20.22 7.82 -6.38
N TRP A 20 -19.58 9.01 -6.27
CA TRP A 20 -18.11 9.13 -6.33
C TRP A 20 -17.56 10.38 -5.65
N THR A 21 -16.25 10.40 -5.42
CA THR A 21 -15.53 11.54 -4.82
C THR A 21 -14.49 12.08 -5.80
N SER A 22 -14.57 13.37 -6.12
CA SER A 22 -13.55 14.08 -6.90
C SER A 22 -12.49 14.66 -5.98
N LEU A 23 -11.22 14.40 -6.28
CA LEU A 23 -10.08 15.05 -5.61
C LEU A 23 -9.26 15.85 -6.61
N TYR A 24 -8.98 17.10 -6.25
CA TYR A 24 -8.07 17.97 -7.00
C TYR A 24 -6.86 18.31 -6.13
N SER A 25 -5.67 18.16 -6.70
CA SER A 25 -4.40 18.59 -6.10
C SER A 25 -3.66 19.50 -7.07
N ALA A 26 -3.24 20.66 -6.58
CA ALA A 26 -2.30 21.55 -7.27
C ALA A 26 -0.84 21.16 -7.04
N ALA A 27 -0.56 20.26 -6.08
CA ALA A 27 0.78 19.70 -5.89
C ALA A 27 1.05 18.60 -6.92
N MET A 28 2.23 18.63 -7.53
CA MET A 28 2.65 17.64 -8.53
C MET A 28 2.94 16.27 -7.91
N GLN A 29 3.46 16.23 -6.68
CA GLN A 29 3.76 14.99 -5.97
C GLN A 29 2.87 14.89 -4.73
N LEU A 30 2.04 13.85 -4.70
CA LEU A 30 1.23 13.52 -3.53
C LEU A 30 2.03 12.58 -2.62
N PRO A 31 2.13 12.88 -1.30
CA PRO A 31 2.77 11.98 -0.35
C PRO A 31 2.11 10.59 -0.39
N PRO A 32 2.88 9.48 -0.28
CA PRO A 32 2.35 8.12 -0.27
C PRO A 32 1.26 7.90 0.79
N SER A 33 1.40 8.49 1.97
CA SER A 33 0.41 8.42 3.05
C SER A 33 -0.94 9.03 2.67
N LEU A 34 -0.95 10.14 1.92
CA LEU A 34 -2.17 10.75 1.40
C LEU A 34 -2.81 9.87 0.33
N MET A 35 -2.00 9.30 -0.58
CA MET A 35 -2.51 8.36 -1.59
C MET A 35 -3.12 7.12 -0.97
N ARG A 36 -2.48 6.56 0.06
CA ARG A 36 -3.01 5.43 0.83
C ARG A 36 -4.32 5.77 1.53
N ALA A 37 -4.43 6.98 2.10
CA ALA A 37 -5.67 7.44 2.73
C ALA A 37 -6.83 7.57 1.72
N ILE A 38 -6.55 8.10 0.53
CA ILE A 38 -7.53 8.22 -0.56
C ILE A 38 -7.97 6.84 -1.06
N ALA A 39 -7.03 5.93 -1.27
CA ALA A 39 -7.32 4.55 -1.66
C ALA A 39 -8.19 3.84 -0.62
N ARG A 40 -7.90 4.03 0.68
CA ARG A 40 -8.72 3.49 1.77
C ARG A 40 -10.14 4.03 1.77
N ASP A 41 -10.31 5.35 1.60
CA ASP A 41 -11.63 5.99 1.52
C ASP A 41 -12.43 5.50 0.31
N ALA A 42 -11.76 5.22 -0.81
CA ALA A 42 -12.36 4.63 -2.01
C ALA A 42 -12.64 3.12 -1.90
N GLY A 43 -12.33 2.47 -0.77
CA GLY A 43 -12.53 1.03 -0.58
C GLY A 43 -11.56 0.14 -1.36
N VAL A 44 -10.45 0.70 -1.84
CA VAL A 44 -9.38 -0.04 -2.52
C VAL A 44 -8.64 -0.92 -1.52
N HIS A 45 -8.30 -2.15 -1.94
CA HIS A 45 -7.50 -3.05 -1.12
C HIS A 45 -6.08 -2.51 -0.92
N LEU A 46 -5.66 -2.39 0.33
CA LEU A 46 -4.32 -1.94 0.70
C LEU A 46 -3.47 -3.10 1.17
N TRP A 47 -2.41 -3.40 0.41
CA TRP A 47 -1.47 -4.46 0.74
C TRP A 47 -0.59 -4.14 1.95
N LEU A 48 -0.18 -2.88 2.11
CA LEU A 48 0.68 -2.42 3.21
C LEU A 48 0.16 -1.10 3.80
N ASP A 49 0.32 -0.97 5.11
CA ASP A 49 0.10 0.30 5.82
C ASP A 49 1.36 1.16 5.91
N SER A 50 2.54 0.57 5.69
CA SER A 50 3.85 1.23 5.65
C SER A 50 4.16 1.85 4.30
N ASP A 51 5.21 2.67 4.26
CA ASP A 51 5.74 3.32 3.04
C ASP A 51 6.79 2.46 2.31
N ASP A 52 6.79 1.15 2.55
CA ASP A 52 7.61 0.20 1.79
C ASP A 52 7.07 0.03 0.36
N ALA A 53 7.95 -0.27 -0.60
CA ALA A 53 7.50 -0.48 -1.98
C ALA A 53 6.86 -1.87 -2.10
N VAL A 54 5.67 -1.91 -2.72
CA VAL A 54 4.92 -3.14 -2.97
C VAL A 54 4.58 -3.28 -4.44
N TYR A 55 4.75 -4.48 -4.96
CA TYR A 55 4.35 -4.90 -6.30
C TYR A 55 3.49 -6.13 -6.14
N ALA A 56 2.28 -6.12 -6.68
CA ALA A 56 1.35 -7.23 -6.49
C ALA A 56 0.52 -7.47 -7.74
N ASP A 57 0.25 -8.74 -7.99
CA ASP A 57 -0.72 -9.23 -8.97
C ASP A 57 -1.57 -10.36 -8.36
N SER A 58 -2.25 -11.14 -9.19
CA SER A 58 -3.10 -12.25 -8.75
C SER A 58 -2.35 -13.45 -8.18
N GLN A 59 -1.05 -13.59 -8.46
CA GLN A 59 -0.23 -14.77 -8.14
C GLN A 59 1.00 -14.43 -7.29
N PHE A 60 1.48 -13.19 -7.31
CA PHE A 60 2.70 -12.78 -6.61
C PHE A 60 2.51 -11.49 -5.85
N VAL A 61 3.24 -11.37 -4.74
CA VAL A 61 3.46 -10.10 -4.05
C VAL A 61 4.93 -9.95 -3.69
N GLY A 62 5.52 -8.86 -4.14
CA GLY A 62 6.87 -8.43 -3.82
C GLY A 62 6.85 -7.23 -2.88
N ILE A 63 7.70 -7.26 -1.87
CA ILE A 63 7.95 -6.14 -0.96
C ILE A 63 9.43 -5.80 -0.96
N HIS A 64 9.74 -4.51 -1.05
CA HIS A 64 11.09 -3.98 -0.84
C HIS A 64 11.08 -3.02 0.36
N ALA A 65 11.84 -3.38 1.40
CA ALA A 65 11.79 -2.72 2.69
C ALA A 65 12.54 -1.37 2.67
N ALA A 66 11.80 -0.28 2.85
CA ALA A 66 12.36 1.07 3.01
C ALA A 66 12.96 1.27 4.41
N THR A 67 12.49 0.50 5.40
CA THR A 67 12.96 0.55 6.79
C THR A 67 13.09 -0.85 7.38
N ASP A 68 13.89 -0.99 8.44
CA ASP A 68 13.88 -2.18 9.29
C ASP A 68 12.51 -2.39 9.95
N GLY A 69 12.17 -3.65 10.26
CA GLY A 69 11.07 -4.00 11.14
C GLY A 69 10.12 -5.05 10.55
N GLU A 70 9.01 -5.26 11.24
CA GLU A 70 7.96 -6.17 10.79
C GLU A 70 7.14 -5.55 9.66
N LYS A 71 7.05 -6.28 8.55
CA LYS A 71 6.27 -5.89 7.37
C LYS A 71 5.02 -6.75 7.30
N ARG A 72 3.87 -6.12 7.57
CA ARG A 72 2.57 -6.81 7.57
C ARG A 72 1.86 -6.58 6.24
N LEU A 73 1.80 -7.63 5.43
CA LEU A 73 1.02 -7.70 4.20
C LEU A 73 -0.43 -8.09 4.51
N ASN A 74 -1.38 -7.35 3.94
CA ASN A 74 -2.80 -7.71 3.91
C ASN A 74 -3.11 -8.35 2.55
N LEU A 75 -3.52 -9.62 2.57
CA LEU A 75 -3.92 -10.38 1.39
C LEU A 75 -5.39 -10.12 1.05
N PRO A 76 -5.77 -10.10 -0.24
CA PRO A 76 -7.17 -9.93 -0.63
C PRO A 76 -8.04 -11.14 -0.24
N ARG A 77 -7.43 -12.33 -0.16
CA ARG A 77 -8.04 -13.60 0.23
C ARG A 77 -7.12 -14.39 1.15
N ALA A 78 -7.67 -15.33 1.90
CA ALA A 78 -6.86 -16.33 2.58
C ALA A 78 -6.35 -17.31 1.53
N CYS A 79 -5.05 -17.56 1.53
CA CYS A 79 -4.39 -18.43 0.55
C CYS A 79 -3.11 -19.02 1.14
N GLN A 80 -2.57 -20.05 0.50
CA GLN A 80 -1.24 -20.52 0.80
C GLN A 80 -0.22 -19.50 0.29
N VAL A 81 0.82 -19.28 1.08
CA VAL A 81 1.88 -18.31 0.76
C VAL A 81 3.20 -19.04 0.81
N LEU A 82 3.97 -18.94 -0.28
CA LEU A 82 5.32 -19.51 -0.36
C LEU A 82 6.31 -18.39 -0.68
N ASP A 83 7.51 -18.47 -0.13
CA ASP A 83 8.64 -17.72 -0.63
C ASP A 83 8.92 -18.17 -2.07
N ALA A 84 8.83 -17.24 -3.02
CA ALA A 84 8.88 -17.54 -4.45
C ALA A 84 10.28 -17.97 -4.92
N VAL A 85 11.33 -17.70 -4.13
CA VAL A 85 12.72 -18.03 -4.47
C VAL A 85 13.07 -19.43 -3.97
N SER A 86 12.73 -19.73 -2.72
CA SER A 86 13.08 -20.99 -2.05
C SER A 86 11.98 -22.06 -2.11
N GLY A 87 10.74 -21.67 -2.46
CA GLY A 87 9.56 -22.54 -2.45
C GLY A 87 9.08 -22.89 -1.04
N LYS A 88 9.68 -22.33 0.01
CA LYS A 88 9.33 -22.66 1.40
C LYS A 88 8.01 -21.99 1.79
N PRO A 89 7.15 -22.67 2.57
CA PRO A 89 5.93 -22.06 3.06
C PRO A 89 6.22 -20.91 4.02
N VAL A 90 5.42 -19.86 3.91
CA VAL A 90 5.40 -18.70 4.81
C VAL A 90 4.11 -18.74 5.61
N THR A 91 4.21 -18.59 6.92
CA THR A 91 3.03 -18.59 7.81
C THR A 91 2.14 -17.39 7.51
N ALA A 92 0.90 -17.67 7.10
CA ALA A 92 -0.17 -16.69 6.98
C ALA A 92 -1.19 -16.89 8.11
N ASN A 93 -1.65 -15.79 8.71
CA ASN A 93 -2.76 -15.78 9.66
C ASN A 93 -4.01 -15.21 8.97
N GLY A 94 -4.85 -16.10 8.42
CA GLY A 94 -6.01 -15.73 7.63
C GLY A 94 -5.62 -14.95 6.37
N LYS A 95 -5.88 -13.64 6.37
CA LYS A 95 -5.53 -12.72 5.27
C LYS A 95 -4.31 -11.86 5.56
N ALA A 96 -3.45 -12.24 6.51
CA ALA A 96 -2.28 -11.47 6.88
C ALA A 96 -1.00 -12.31 6.85
N VAL A 97 0.09 -11.72 6.36
CA VAL A 97 1.45 -12.27 6.42
C VAL A 97 2.35 -11.23 7.06
N THR A 98 3.18 -11.65 8.01
CA THR A 98 4.17 -10.77 8.64
C THR A 98 5.57 -11.28 8.36
N LEU A 99 6.44 -10.41 7.86
CA LEU A 99 7.84 -10.71 7.58
C LEU A 99 8.75 -9.78 8.36
N PRO A 100 9.68 -10.27 9.19
CA PRO A 100 10.77 -9.44 9.68
C PRO A 100 11.72 -9.14 8.52
N MET A 101 11.94 -7.86 8.22
CA MET A 101 12.83 -7.44 7.14
C MET A 101 13.79 -6.33 7.60
N LYS A 102 14.98 -6.30 7.01
CA LYS A 102 15.93 -5.20 7.11
C LYS A 102 15.77 -4.23 5.95
N ARG A 103 16.15 -2.97 6.17
CA ARG A 103 16.18 -1.96 5.10
C ARG A 103 16.96 -2.50 3.89
N ALA A 104 16.39 -2.29 2.72
CA ALA A 104 16.87 -2.74 1.41
C ALA A 104 16.75 -4.26 1.15
N GLU A 105 16.16 -5.05 2.05
CA GLU A 105 15.77 -6.42 1.72
C GLU A 105 14.55 -6.44 0.82
N THR A 106 14.51 -7.44 -0.07
CA THR A 106 13.38 -7.72 -0.95
C THR A 106 12.88 -9.12 -0.66
N ALA A 107 11.59 -9.27 -0.44
CA ALA A 107 10.93 -10.57 -0.39
C ALA A 107 9.94 -10.68 -1.55
N LEU A 108 9.91 -11.85 -2.19
CA LEU A 108 8.94 -12.20 -3.22
C LEU A 108 8.16 -13.42 -2.76
N LEU A 109 6.84 -13.28 -2.70
CA LEU A 109 5.93 -14.33 -2.26
C LEU A 109 5.03 -14.75 -3.42
N SER A 110 4.76 -16.05 -3.52
CA SER A 110 3.70 -16.59 -4.37
C SER A 110 2.43 -16.85 -3.56
N LEU A 111 1.28 -16.59 -4.16
CA LEU A 111 -0.05 -16.69 -3.57
C LEU A 111 -0.83 -17.81 -4.27
N GLN A 112 -1.06 -18.91 -3.56
CA GLN A 112 -1.75 -20.10 -4.08
C GLN A 112 -3.12 -20.25 -3.43
#